data_AF-A0A167T3I1-F1
#
_entry.id   AF-A0A167T3I1-F1
#
_cell.length_a   1.000
_cell.length_b   1.000
_cell.length_c   1.000
_cell.angle_alpha   90.00
_cell.angle_beta   90.00
_cell.angle_gamma   90.00
#
_symmetry.space_group_name_H-M   'P 1'
#
loop_
_entity.id
_entity.type
_entity.pdbx_description
1 polymer ?
#
loop_
_entity_poly.entity_id
_entity_poly.type
_entity_poly.pdbx_seq_one_letter_code
_entity_poly.pdbx_strand_id
1 'polypeptide(L)'
;MSSSPLSYQDAVLVTIGSGLVCHAVFKRYEPTAPPSHLGLLVAVPSILTWLFIPHRSNIASAFASSIVIYVVTLVTSIVVYRLGPLHPLAKYPGPMLCKLSKLWMSYVCTTGRQHIYYQSLHDKYGDIVRIGPNELSVRDAAAVNPMMGSQGLPKGPGGSGRDPESQVKSLVDISGPEHTRRRRVWNRAFNSEALKGYEEIIEQRADQLMQTLGNQVGSTDLAMWMSYFTFDFMSDMAFGGGSEMLREGDKNGIWRALDGSSM
;
A
#
# COMPACT_ATOMS: atom_id res chain seq x y z
N MET A 1 -43.34 31.45 14.13
CA MET A 1 -43.52 30.23 13.32
C MET A 1 -42.89 29.08 14.09
N SER A 2 -43.68 28.34 14.87
CA SER A 2 -43.21 27.17 15.61
C SER A 2 -43.16 25.98 14.64
N SER A 3 -41.97 25.64 14.15
CA SER A 3 -41.76 24.35 13.49
C SER A 3 -42.00 23.25 14.52
N SER A 4 -43.06 22.45 14.33
CA SER A 4 -43.29 21.23 15.08
C SER A 4 -42.00 20.39 15.06
N PRO A 5 -41.52 19.87 16.20
CA PRO A 5 -40.33 19.03 16.20
C PRO A 5 -40.59 17.81 15.29
N LEU A 6 -39.63 17.53 14.41
CA LEU A 6 -39.63 16.35 13.53
C LEU A 6 -39.92 15.08 14.35
N SER A 7 -40.68 14.14 13.79
CA SER A 7 -40.96 12.87 14.48
C SER A 7 -39.66 12.07 14.68
N TYR A 8 -39.62 11.19 15.68
CA TYR A 8 -38.50 10.27 15.88
C TYR A 8 -38.21 9.45 14.62
N GLN A 9 -39.25 9.04 13.89
CA GLN A 9 -39.10 8.31 12.63
C GLN A 9 -38.41 9.15 11.56
N ASP A 10 -38.75 10.44 11.45
CA ASP A 10 -38.12 11.35 10.50
C ASP A 10 -36.64 11.58 10.86
N ALA A 11 -36.33 11.71 12.15
CA ALA A 11 -34.94 11.82 12.63
C ALA A 11 -34.09 10.58 12.27
N VAL A 12 -34.67 9.39 12.41
CA VAL A 12 -34.01 8.13 12.00
C VAL A 12 -33.82 8.08 10.48
N LEU A 13 -34.84 8.41 9.69
CA LEU A 13 -34.75 8.41 8.22
C LEU A 13 -33.71 9.41 7.70
N VAL A 14 -33.64 10.61 8.27
CA VAL A 14 -32.62 11.62 7.92
C VAL A 14 -31.21 11.11 8.26
N THR A 15 -31.05 10.43 9.38
CA THR A 15 -29.76 9.84 9.80
C THR A 15 -29.33 8.71 8.86
N ILE A 16 -30.26 7.85 8.46
CA ILE A 16 -30.02 6.79 7.47
C ILE A 16 -29.61 7.41 6.13
N GLY A 17 -30.38 8.39 5.64
CA GLY A 17 -30.08 9.10 4.39
C GLY A 17 -28.69 9.73 4.40
N SER A 18 -28.32 10.38 5.51
CA SER A 18 -26.99 10.97 5.71
C SER A 18 -25.87 9.92 5.67
N GLY A 19 -26.08 8.74 6.27
CA GLY A 19 -25.13 7.63 6.19
C GLY A 19 -24.93 7.10 4.77
N LEU A 20 -26.01 7.02 3.98
CA LEU A 20 -25.95 6.61 2.56
C LEU A 20 -25.24 7.65 1.69
N VAL A 21 -25.50 8.94 1.91
CA VAL A 21 -24.79 10.04 1.23
C VAL A 21 -23.31 10.00 1.59
N CYS A 22 -22.96 9.78 2.85
CA CYS A 22 -21.58 9.63 3.28
C CYS A 22 -20.89 8.46 2.57
N HIS A 23 -21.55 7.31 2.44
CA HIS A 23 -21.03 6.20 1.65
C HIS A 23 -20.81 6.59 0.17
N ALA A 24 -21.74 7.30 -0.45
CA ALA A 24 -21.58 7.78 -1.84
C ALA A 24 -20.38 8.73 -1.99
N VAL A 25 -20.14 9.60 -0.99
CA VAL A 25 -18.96 10.46 -0.94
C VAL A 25 -17.69 9.63 -0.83
N PHE A 26 -17.63 8.65 0.08
CA PHE A 26 -16.47 7.76 0.22
C PHE A 26 -16.18 6.98 -1.06
N LYS A 27 -17.23 6.48 -1.74
CA LYS A 27 -17.10 5.75 -3.00
C LYS A 27 -16.56 6.62 -4.15
N ARG A 28 -16.91 7.91 -4.19
CA ARG A 28 -16.55 8.79 -5.30
C ARG A 28 -15.20 9.48 -5.11
N TYR A 29 -14.91 9.93 -3.89
CA TYR A 29 -13.77 10.79 -3.63
C TYR A 29 -12.60 10.07 -2.96
N GLU A 30 -12.82 8.88 -2.38
CA GLU A 30 -11.82 8.12 -1.60
C GLU A 30 -10.86 9.04 -0.82
N PRO A 31 -11.38 9.89 0.09
CA PRO A 31 -10.56 10.83 0.83
C PRO A 31 -9.37 10.09 1.46
N THR A 32 -8.17 10.63 1.29
CA THR A 32 -6.93 10.05 1.82
C THR A 32 -6.45 10.77 3.07
N ALA A 33 -6.96 11.98 3.34
CA ALA A 33 -6.53 12.81 4.45
C ALA A 33 -7.27 12.42 5.76
N PRO A 34 -6.55 12.12 6.86
CA PRO A 34 -7.14 11.84 8.18
C PRO A 34 -8.23 12.84 8.64
N PRO A 35 -8.08 14.18 8.50
CA PRO A 35 -9.10 15.12 8.97
C PRO A 35 -10.43 14.99 8.20
N SER A 36 -10.39 14.60 6.93
CA SER A 36 -11.61 14.41 6.14
C SER A 36 -12.42 13.19 6.60
N HIS A 37 -11.73 12.13 7.06
CA HIS A 37 -12.40 11.00 7.70
C HIS A 37 -13.00 11.37 9.05
N LEU A 38 -12.26 12.13 9.87
CA LEU A 38 -12.76 12.60 11.18
C LEU A 38 -13.99 13.50 11.00
N GLY A 39 -13.98 14.41 10.02
CA GLY A 39 -15.14 15.25 9.70
C GLY A 39 -16.36 14.42 9.29
N LEU A 40 -16.20 13.47 8.37
CA LEU A 40 -17.31 12.65 7.87
C LEU A 40 -17.83 11.63 8.90
N LEU A 41 -16.98 11.12 9.79
CA LEU A 41 -17.34 10.09 10.76
C LEU A 41 -17.77 10.65 12.11
N VAL A 42 -17.30 11.84 12.50
CA VAL A 42 -17.56 12.42 13.82
C VAL A 42 -18.42 13.68 13.73
N ALA A 43 -18.12 14.62 12.81
CA ALA A 43 -18.85 15.88 12.76
C ALA A 43 -20.31 15.70 12.28
N VAL A 44 -20.52 14.87 11.25
CA VAL A 44 -21.86 14.57 10.72
C VAL A 44 -22.81 14.00 11.78
N PRO A 45 -22.49 12.90 12.50
CA PRO A 45 -23.37 12.36 13.55
C PRO A 45 -23.50 13.29 14.76
N SER A 46 -22.50 14.13 15.04
CA SER A 46 -22.58 15.17 16.08
C SER A 46 -23.64 16.23 15.74
N ILE A 47 -23.71 16.67 14.48
CA ILE A 47 -24.75 17.59 14.01
C ILE A 47 -26.13 16.91 14.04
N LEU A 48 -26.22 15.65 13.64
CA LEU A 48 -27.47 14.89 13.65
C LEU A 48 -28.01 14.62 15.06
N THR A 49 -27.17 14.73 16.10
CA THR A 49 -27.58 14.58 17.50
C THR A 49 -28.67 15.57 17.88
N TRP A 50 -28.68 16.78 17.29
CA TRP A 50 -29.70 17.80 17.52
C TRP A 50 -31.13 17.32 17.21
N LEU A 51 -31.30 16.37 16.29
CA LEU A 51 -32.59 15.78 15.93
C LEU A 51 -33.11 14.80 17.00
N PHE A 52 -32.21 14.21 17.78
CA PHE A 52 -32.54 13.23 18.82
C PHE A 52 -32.71 13.84 20.22
N ILE A 53 -32.29 15.10 20.44
CA ILE A 53 -32.42 15.80 21.72
C ILE A 53 -33.88 15.85 22.21
N PRO A 54 -34.90 16.16 21.37
CA PRO A 54 -36.30 16.22 21.84
C PRO A 54 -36.88 14.87 22.26
N HIS A 55 -36.25 13.76 21.87
CA HIS A 55 -36.78 12.40 21.99
C HIS A 55 -36.09 11.58 23.08
N ARG A 56 -35.06 12.12 23.73
CA ARG A 56 -34.23 11.43 24.72
C ARG A 56 -34.07 12.27 25.98
N SER A 57 -33.97 11.59 27.12
CA SER A 57 -33.81 12.24 28.42
C SER A 57 -32.43 12.87 28.63
N ASN A 58 -31.39 12.33 27.98
CA ASN A 58 -30.00 12.76 28.14
C ASN A 58 -29.36 13.05 26.78
N ILE A 59 -28.55 14.11 26.70
CA ILE A 59 -27.79 14.45 25.49
C ILE A 59 -26.83 13.31 25.10
N ALA A 60 -26.24 12.64 26.09
CA ALA A 60 -25.35 11.49 25.86
C ALA A 60 -26.07 10.31 25.17
N SER A 61 -27.33 10.03 25.53
CA SER A 61 -28.10 8.93 24.90
C SER A 61 -28.65 9.32 23.52
N ALA A 62 -28.92 10.60 23.29
CA ALA A 62 -29.21 11.14 21.96
C ALA A 62 -28.00 11.00 21.03
N PHE A 63 -26.80 11.38 21.51
CA PHE A 63 -25.55 11.24 20.76
C PHE A 63 -25.24 9.77 20.45
N ALA A 64 -25.32 8.89 21.46
CA ALA A 64 -25.11 7.45 21.28
C ALA A 64 -26.10 6.82 20.27
N SER A 65 -27.36 7.25 20.27
CA SER A 65 -28.35 6.75 19.29
C SER A 65 -28.00 7.22 17.87
N SER A 66 -27.66 8.51 17.71
CA SER A 66 -27.27 9.10 16.42
C SER A 66 -26.03 8.42 15.83
N ILE A 67 -24.95 8.29 16.61
CA ILE A 67 -23.70 7.67 16.17
C ILE A 67 -23.90 6.20 15.79
N VAL A 68 -24.67 5.43 16.59
CA VAL A 68 -24.91 4.01 16.32
C VAL A 68 -25.72 3.84 15.04
N ILE A 69 -26.84 4.56 14.87
CA ILE A 69 -27.68 4.45 13.67
C ILE A 69 -26.87 4.85 12.43
N TYR A 70 -26.10 5.94 12.53
CA TYR A 70 -25.25 6.43 11.44
C TYR A 70 -24.18 5.40 11.04
N VAL A 71 -23.40 4.91 12.01
CA VAL A 71 -22.30 3.95 11.76
C VAL A 71 -22.86 2.62 11.26
N VAL A 72 -23.94 2.10 11.84
CA VAL A 72 -24.57 0.85 11.39
C VAL A 72 -25.06 0.99 9.96
N THR A 73 -25.72 2.11 9.62
CA THR A 73 -26.17 2.37 8.24
C THR A 73 -24.99 2.44 7.27
N LEU A 74 -23.95 3.19 7.62
CA LEU A 74 -22.75 3.36 6.80
C LEU A 74 -22.05 2.01 6.55
N VAL A 75 -21.77 1.25 7.61
CA VAL A 75 -21.10 -0.07 7.52
C VAL A 75 -21.96 -1.05 6.73
N THR A 76 -23.26 -1.12 7.00
CA THR A 76 -24.18 -2.01 6.27
C THR A 76 -24.20 -1.67 4.78
N SER A 77 -24.29 -0.37 4.45
CA SER A 77 -24.26 0.09 3.06
C SER A 77 -22.96 -0.29 2.35
N ILE A 78 -21.82 -0.13 3.01
CA ILE A 78 -20.50 -0.50 2.48
C ILE A 78 -20.40 -2.03 2.26
N VAL A 79 -20.81 -2.83 3.24
CA VAL A 79 -20.78 -4.29 3.17
C VAL A 79 -21.65 -4.80 2.03
N VAL A 80 -22.89 -4.33 1.94
CA VAL A 80 -23.83 -4.70 0.88
C VAL A 80 -23.30 -4.31 -0.49
N TYR A 81 -22.71 -3.12 -0.64
CA TYR A 81 -22.12 -2.71 -1.91
C TYR A 81 -20.88 -3.51 -2.30
N ARG A 82 -19.96 -3.78 -1.35
CA ARG A 82 -18.69 -4.48 -1.63
C ARG A 82 -18.87 -5.96 -1.96
N LEU A 83 -19.84 -6.63 -1.32
CA LEU A 83 -20.18 -8.03 -1.56
C LEU A 83 -21.24 -8.21 -2.65
N GLY A 84 -22.05 -7.19 -2.90
CA GLY A 84 -23.16 -7.25 -3.85
C GLY A 84 -22.74 -7.27 -5.33
N PRO A 85 -23.67 -7.63 -6.22
CA PRO A 85 -23.42 -7.75 -7.67
C PRO A 85 -23.17 -6.40 -8.36
N LEU A 86 -23.54 -5.28 -7.71
CA LEU A 86 -23.32 -3.93 -8.21
C LEU A 86 -21.85 -3.49 -8.15
N HIS A 87 -21.00 -4.24 -7.46
CA HIS A 87 -19.58 -3.94 -7.43
C HIS A 87 -18.93 -4.28 -8.78
N PRO A 88 -18.11 -3.40 -9.40
CA PRO A 88 -17.46 -3.68 -10.67
C PRO A 88 -16.61 -4.97 -10.66
N LEU A 89 -16.04 -5.29 -9.50
CA LEU A 89 -15.24 -6.48 -9.25
C LEU A 89 -16.03 -7.67 -8.66
N ALA A 90 -17.37 -7.63 -8.65
CA ALA A 90 -18.19 -8.70 -8.06
C ALA A 90 -18.01 -10.06 -8.76
N LYS A 91 -17.74 -10.04 -10.07
CA LYS A 91 -17.52 -11.24 -10.88
C LYS A 91 -16.27 -12.04 -10.50
N TYR A 92 -15.33 -11.42 -9.79
CA TYR A 92 -14.06 -12.08 -9.45
C TYR A 92 -14.16 -12.80 -8.10
N PRO A 93 -13.68 -14.07 -8.03
CA PRO A 93 -13.68 -14.84 -6.80
C PRO A 93 -12.66 -14.27 -5.80
N GLY A 94 -12.83 -14.61 -4.51
CA GLY A 94 -11.90 -14.20 -3.46
C GLY A 94 -12.52 -14.27 -2.06
N PRO A 95 -11.69 -14.25 -0.99
CA PRO A 95 -12.15 -14.31 0.38
C PRO A 95 -13.05 -13.13 0.76
N MET A 96 -14.10 -13.37 1.56
CA MET A 96 -15.03 -12.31 1.98
C MET A 96 -14.30 -11.18 2.75
N LEU A 97 -13.36 -11.53 3.63
CA LEU A 97 -12.58 -10.54 4.39
C LEU A 97 -11.80 -9.61 3.47
N CYS A 98 -11.17 -10.15 2.42
CA CYS A 98 -10.46 -9.38 1.39
C CYS A 98 -11.40 -8.47 0.58
N LYS A 99 -12.59 -8.97 0.22
CA LYS A 99 -13.61 -8.18 -0.50
C LYS A 99 -14.12 -7.00 0.35
N LEU A 100 -14.22 -7.20 1.66
CA LEU A 100 -14.74 -6.20 2.60
C LEU A 100 -13.71 -5.16 3.00
N SER A 101 -12.46 -5.53 3.26
CA SER A 101 -11.45 -4.60 3.78
C SER A 101 -10.03 -5.04 3.47
N LYS A 102 -9.11 -4.07 3.42
CA LYS A 102 -7.66 -4.34 3.32
C LYS A 102 -7.03 -4.76 4.65
N LEU A 103 -7.74 -4.63 5.78
CA LEU A 103 -7.21 -4.95 7.11
C LEU A 103 -6.69 -6.39 7.19
N TRP A 104 -7.39 -7.34 6.57
CA TRP A 104 -6.94 -8.73 6.53
C TRP A 104 -5.61 -8.85 5.79
N MET A 105 -5.48 -8.20 4.62
CA MET A 105 -4.24 -8.26 3.87
C MET A 105 -3.09 -7.53 4.58
N SER A 106 -3.41 -6.43 5.27
CA SER A 106 -2.45 -5.73 6.12
C SER A 106 -1.93 -6.64 7.23
N TYR A 107 -2.81 -7.40 7.89
CA TYR A 107 -2.41 -8.39 8.88
C TYR A 107 -1.51 -9.47 8.27
N VAL A 108 -1.91 -10.05 7.13
CA VAL A 108 -1.09 -11.04 6.43
C VAL A 108 0.29 -10.48 6.05
N CYS A 109 0.36 -9.20 5.63
CA CYS A 109 1.62 -8.54 5.34
C CYS A 109 2.55 -8.49 6.56
N THR A 110 2.02 -8.21 7.76
CA THR A 110 2.82 -8.20 9.01
C THR A 110 3.43 -9.55 9.37
N THR A 111 2.91 -10.66 8.82
CA THR A 111 3.49 -12.00 9.03
C THR A 111 4.70 -12.30 8.14
N GLY A 112 4.99 -11.45 7.14
CA GLY A 112 6.02 -11.71 6.12
C GLY A 112 5.67 -12.82 5.11
N ARG A 113 4.50 -13.46 5.24
CA ARG A 113 4.08 -14.61 4.41
C ARG A 113 3.04 -14.27 3.35
N GLN A 114 2.96 -13.00 2.94
CA GLN A 114 1.97 -12.54 1.96
C GLN A 114 2.04 -13.28 0.61
N HIS A 115 3.25 -13.60 0.15
CA HIS A 115 3.46 -14.33 -1.11
C HIS A 115 2.87 -15.76 -1.06
N ILE A 116 3.04 -16.47 0.06
CA ILE A 116 2.45 -17.80 0.29
C ILE A 116 0.92 -17.70 0.33
N TYR A 117 0.40 -16.66 1.00
CA TYR A 117 -1.04 -16.44 1.04
C TYR A 117 -1.61 -16.18 -0.35
N TYR A 118 -0.98 -15.32 -1.17
CA TYR A 118 -1.39 -15.10 -2.56
C TYR A 118 -1.35 -16.37 -3.40
N GLN A 119 -0.31 -17.19 -3.26
CA GLN A 119 -0.24 -18.49 -3.92
C GLN A 119 -1.45 -19.36 -3.55
N SER A 120 -1.73 -19.52 -2.24
CA SER A 120 -2.86 -20.33 -1.77
C SER A 120 -4.22 -19.82 -2.28
N LEU A 121 -4.36 -18.51 -2.47
CA LEU A 121 -5.57 -17.92 -3.02
C LEU A 121 -5.71 -18.24 -4.50
N HIS A 122 -4.64 -18.13 -5.28
CA HIS A 122 -4.65 -18.48 -6.69
C HIS A 122 -4.88 -19.98 -6.91
N ASP A 123 -4.33 -20.82 -6.05
CA ASP A 123 -4.53 -22.28 -6.13
C ASP A 123 -6.00 -22.65 -5.82
N LYS A 124 -6.69 -21.85 -5.01
CA LYS A 124 -8.11 -22.06 -4.67
C LYS A 124 -9.10 -21.43 -5.65
N TYR A 125 -8.82 -20.22 -6.13
CA TYR A 125 -9.79 -19.39 -6.87
C TYR A 125 -9.43 -19.20 -8.36
N GLY A 126 -8.25 -19.64 -8.79
CA GLY A 126 -7.77 -19.53 -10.17
C GLY A 126 -6.88 -18.30 -10.42
N ASP A 127 -6.70 -17.95 -11.69
CA ASP A 127 -5.66 -16.99 -12.11
C ASP A 127 -5.97 -15.53 -11.79
N ILE A 128 -7.23 -15.19 -11.50
CA ILE A 128 -7.64 -13.83 -11.12
C ILE A 128 -8.42 -13.88 -9.81
N VAL A 129 -7.88 -13.24 -8.76
CA VAL A 129 -8.46 -13.26 -7.42
C VAL A 129 -8.61 -11.85 -6.87
N ARG A 130 -9.77 -11.55 -6.28
CA ARG A 130 -10.02 -10.31 -5.56
C ARG A 130 -9.41 -10.36 -4.16
N ILE A 131 -8.31 -9.61 -3.99
CA ILE A 131 -7.51 -9.55 -2.75
C ILE A 131 -7.78 -8.31 -1.90
N GLY A 132 -8.53 -7.35 -2.43
CA GLY A 132 -8.98 -6.16 -1.71
C GLY A 132 -10.33 -5.65 -2.25
N PRO A 133 -10.92 -4.61 -1.64
CA PRO A 133 -12.17 -4.03 -2.12
C PRO A 133 -12.07 -3.58 -3.59
N ASN A 134 -10.97 -2.91 -3.96
CA ASN A 134 -10.69 -2.40 -5.30
C ASN A 134 -9.38 -2.99 -5.87
N GLU A 135 -9.01 -4.21 -5.48
CA GLU A 135 -7.73 -4.82 -5.85
C GLU A 135 -7.90 -6.25 -6.34
N LEU A 136 -7.25 -6.55 -7.47
CA LEU A 136 -7.15 -7.89 -8.04
C LEU A 136 -5.68 -8.32 -8.07
N SER A 137 -5.46 -9.59 -7.77
CA SER A 137 -4.22 -10.31 -8.04
C SER A 137 -4.41 -11.14 -9.30
N VAL A 138 -3.45 -11.08 -10.21
CA VAL A 138 -3.49 -11.76 -11.51
C VAL A 138 -2.21 -12.56 -11.69
N ARG A 139 -2.34 -13.85 -11.99
CA ARG A 139 -1.22 -14.79 -12.25
C ARG A 139 -1.18 -15.24 -13.73
N ASP A 140 -1.79 -14.50 -14.64
CA ASP A 140 -1.77 -14.78 -16.07
C ASP A 140 -0.65 -14.00 -16.77
N ALA A 141 0.28 -14.71 -17.41
CA ALA A 141 1.37 -14.10 -18.18
C ALA A 141 0.86 -13.29 -19.37
N ALA A 142 -0.27 -13.68 -19.97
CA ALA A 142 -0.87 -12.96 -21.09
C ALA A 142 -1.38 -11.56 -20.68
N ALA A 143 -1.65 -11.33 -19.38
CA ALA A 143 -2.07 -10.04 -18.87
C ALA A 143 -0.92 -9.01 -18.80
N VAL A 144 0.35 -9.46 -18.77
CA VAL A 144 1.51 -8.56 -18.60
C VAL A 144 1.61 -7.55 -19.72
N ASN A 145 1.60 -7.97 -20.98
CA ASN A 145 1.77 -7.06 -22.13
C ASN A 145 0.63 -6.02 -22.25
N PRO A 146 -0.66 -6.40 -22.16
CA PRO A 146 -1.77 -5.43 -22.14
C PRO A 146 -1.69 -4.44 -20.97
N MET A 147 -1.25 -4.89 -19.79
CA MET A 147 -1.10 -4.03 -18.61
C MET A 147 0.13 -3.10 -18.71
N MET A 148 1.21 -3.58 -19.33
CA MET A 148 2.49 -2.88 -19.44
C MET A 148 2.70 -2.19 -20.80
N GLY A 149 1.66 -2.03 -21.61
CA GLY A 149 1.72 -1.50 -22.98
C GLY A 149 2.40 -0.12 -23.12
N SER A 150 2.30 0.54 -24.28
CA SER A 150 3.14 1.72 -24.62
C SER A 150 3.15 2.89 -23.62
N GLN A 151 2.14 3.00 -22.74
CA GLN A 151 2.07 3.99 -21.66
C GLN A 151 2.17 3.38 -20.25
N GLY A 152 2.17 2.05 -20.14
CA GLY A 152 2.08 1.29 -18.89
C GLY A 152 0.80 1.57 -18.10
N LEU A 153 0.64 0.86 -16.98
CA LEU A 153 -0.32 1.25 -15.95
C LEU A 153 0.28 2.33 -15.06
N PRO A 154 -0.46 3.40 -14.74
CA PRO A 154 -0.01 4.37 -13.75
C PRO A 154 0.17 3.66 -12.40
N LYS A 155 1.20 4.06 -11.66
CA LYS A 155 1.41 3.56 -10.29
C LYS A 155 0.17 3.85 -9.44
N GLY A 156 -0.28 2.86 -8.70
CA GLY A 156 -1.38 3.01 -7.76
C GLY A 156 -1.02 3.91 -6.57
N PRO A 157 -2.02 4.32 -5.78
CA PRO A 157 -1.85 5.23 -4.63
C PRO A 157 -1.00 4.64 -3.49
N GLY A 158 -0.68 3.33 -3.51
CA GLY A 158 0.15 2.68 -2.50
C GLY A 158 1.59 3.20 -2.45
N GLY A 159 2.14 3.70 -3.55
CA GLY A 159 3.50 4.27 -3.57
C GLY A 159 3.61 5.57 -2.76
N SER A 160 2.59 6.42 -2.83
CA SER A 160 2.58 7.70 -2.11
C SER A 160 2.44 7.59 -0.59
N GLY A 161 2.06 6.42 -0.07
CA GLY A 161 1.85 6.20 1.37
C GLY A 161 3.08 5.72 2.14
N ARG A 162 4.18 5.37 1.46
CA ARG A 162 5.39 4.85 2.13
C ARG A 162 6.15 5.91 2.90
N ASP A 163 6.18 7.13 2.37
CA ASP A 163 6.85 8.27 3.01
C ASP A 163 6.06 9.55 2.72
N PRO A 164 4.97 9.79 3.48
CA PRO A 164 4.12 10.96 3.28
C PRO A 164 4.79 12.26 3.74
N GLU A 165 5.83 12.20 4.56
CA GLU A 165 6.48 13.36 5.18
C GLU A 165 7.72 13.85 4.42
N SER A 166 8.32 13.00 3.58
CA SER A 166 9.47 13.40 2.79
C SER A 166 9.13 14.47 1.74
N GLN A 167 9.86 15.58 1.82
CA GLN A 167 9.84 16.65 0.82
C GLN A 167 10.41 16.19 -0.54
N VAL A 168 11.26 15.15 -0.54
CA VAL A 168 11.91 14.62 -1.73
C VAL A 168 11.46 13.19 -1.97
N LYS A 169 10.43 13.04 -2.81
CA LYS A 169 9.94 11.72 -3.21
C LYS A 169 10.95 10.99 -4.07
N SER A 170 11.18 9.71 -3.77
CA SER A 170 12.03 8.84 -4.58
C SER A 170 11.41 8.58 -5.95
N LEU A 171 12.23 8.17 -6.92
CA LEU A 171 11.77 7.77 -8.25
C LEU A 171 10.74 6.63 -8.17
N VAL A 172 10.85 5.75 -7.17
CA VAL A 172 9.91 4.64 -6.97
C VAL A 172 8.52 5.11 -6.53
N ASP A 173 8.40 6.26 -5.87
CA ASP A 173 7.14 6.75 -5.30
C ASP A 173 6.42 7.78 -6.18
N ILE A 174 7.13 8.40 -7.13
CA ILE A 174 6.55 9.37 -8.07
C ILE A 174 5.91 8.69 -9.30
N SER A 175 4.90 9.36 -9.86
CA SER A 175 4.19 8.96 -11.09
C SER A 175 4.03 10.15 -12.04
N GLY A 176 3.56 9.89 -13.27
CA GLY A 176 3.24 10.93 -14.25
C GLY A 176 4.48 11.64 -14.86
N PRO A 177 4.32 12.89 -15.34
CA PRO A 177 5.37 13.61 -16.06
C PRO A 177 6.67 13.80 -15.26
N GLU A 178 6.55 13.97 -13.94
CA GLU A 178 7.72 14.13 -13.06
C GLU A 178 8.53 12.84 -12.96
N HIS A 179 7.86 11.69 -12.87
CA HIS A 179 8.51 10.39 -12.96
C HIS A 179 9.25 10.24 -14.29
N THR A 180 8.58 10.54 -15.41
CA THR A 180 9.20 10.47 -16.74
C THR A 180 10.42 11.37 -16.84
N ARG A 181 10.35 12.60 -16.32
CA ARG A 181 11.47 13.56 -16.31
C ARG A 181 12.68 13.02 -15.53
N ARG A 182 12.49 12.54 -14.30
CA ARG A 182 13.59 12.00 -13.47
C ARG A 182 14.11 10.66 -14.02
N ARG A 183 13.23 9.80 -14.53
CA ARG A 183 13.61 8.50 -15.11
C ARG A 183 14.51 8.65 -16.34
N ARG A 184 14.36 9.72 -17.13
CA ARG A 184 15.23 9.97 -18.31
C ARG A 184 16.72 10.07 -17.95
N VAL A 185 17.06 10.63 -16.79
CA VAL A 185 18.45 10.72 -16.33
C VAL A 185 18.96 9.32 -15.97
N TRP A 186 18.19 8.58 -15.18
CA TRP A 186 18.51 7.20 -14.80
C TRP A 186 18.65 6.26 -16.00
N ASN A 187 17.85 6.42 -17.04
CA ASN A 187 17.94 5.58 -18.25
C ASN A 187 19.31 5.68 -18.94
N ARG A 188 20.08 6.76 -18.74
CA ARG A 188 21.45 6.88 -19.27
C ARG A 188 22.42 5.93 -18.57
N ALA A 189 22.26 5.72 -17.25
CA ALA A 189 23.08 4.80 -16.48
C ALA A 189 22.79 3.32 -16.81
N PHE A 190 21.61 3.02 -17.34
CA PHE A 190 21.19 1.66 -17.69
C PHE A 190 21.15 1.39 -19.20
N ASN A 191 21.80 2.23 -20.01
CA ASN A 191 21.90 1.98 -21.45
C ASN A 191 23.05 1.00 -21.75
N SER A 192 23.03 0.39 -22.94
CA SER A 192 24.02 -0.64 -23.31
C SER A 192 25.46 -0.12 -23.36
N GLU A 193 25.67 1.19 -23.53
CA GLU A 193 27.00 1.79 -23.55
C GLU A 193 27.57 1.94 -22.14
N ALA A 194 26.77 2.46 -21.20
CA ALA A 194 27.12 2.58 -19.78
C ALA A 194 27.37 1.20 -19.15
N LEU A 195 26.54 0.19 -19.49
CA LEU A 195 26.71 -1.17 -18.99
C LEU A 195 28.06 -1.79 -19.35
N LYS A 196 28.65 -1.47 -20.51
CA LYS A 196 30.00 -1.93 -20.86
C LYS A 196 31.06 -1.36 -19.92
N GLY A 197 30.88 -0.12 -19.46
CA GLY A 197 31.78 0.49 -18.47
C GLY A 197 31.69 -0.16 -17.09
N TYR A 198 30.63 -0.91 -16.79
CA TYR A 198 30.46 -1.60 -15.50
C TYR A 198 31.07 -3.00 -15.49
N GLU A 199 31.41 -3.55 -16.66
CA GLU A 199 31.97 -4.90 -16.80
C GLU A 199 33.31 -5.03 -16.04
N GLU A 200 34.20 -4.05 -16.19
CA GLU A 200 35.48 -4.06 -15.48
C GLU A 200 35.29 -3.95 -13.96
N ILE A 201 34.34 -3.12 -13.51
CA ILE A 201 34.06 -2.92 -12.08
C ILE A 201 33.52 -4.23 -11.46
N ILE A 202 32.57 -4.88 -12.13
CA ILE A 202 31.99 -6.12 -11.62
C ILE A 202 33.00 -7.26 -11.63
N GLU A 203 33.87 -7.34 -12.65
CA GLU A 203 34.95 -8.33 -12.74
C GLU A 203 35.93 -8.18 -11.57
N GLN A 204 36.40 -6.95 -11.32
CA GLN A 204 37.32 -6.68 -10.19
C GLN A 204 36.70 -7.06 -8.84
N ARG A 205 35.42 -6.73 -8.60
CA ARG A 205 34.72 -7.09 -7.36
C ARG A 205 34.43 -8.59 -7.27
N ALA A 206 34.18 -9.26 -8.39
CA ALA A 206 33.96 -10.71 -8.43
C ALA A 206 35.26 -11.46 -8.11
N ASP A 207 36.38 -11.03 -8.67
CA ASP A 207 37.70 -11.57 -8.34
C ASP A 207 38.03 -11.38 -6.87
N GLN A 208 37.74 -10.19 -6.32
CA GLN A 208 37.90 -9.91 -4.90
C GLN A 208 37.04 -10.84 -4.03
N LEU A 209 35.77 -11.05 -4.40
CA LEU A 209 34.89 -11.98 -3.71
C LEU A 209 35.46 -13.40 -3.74
N MET A 210 35.92 -13.87 -4.89
CA MET A 210 36.51 -15.21 -5.05
C MET A 210 37.78 -15.39 -4.22
N GLN A 211 38.67 -14.38 -4.21
CA GLN A 211 39.87 -14.39 -3.38
C GLN A 211 39.52 -14.42 -1.89
N THR A 212 38.58 -13.58 -1.45
CA THR A 212 38.17 -13.53 -0.05
C THR A 212 37.53 -14.84 0.39
N LEU A 213 36.67 -15.45 -0.44
CA LEU A 213 36.07 -16.75 -0.18
C LEU A 213 37.09 -17.89 -0.19
N GLY A 214 38.05 -17.86 -1.12
CA GLY A 214 39.14 -18.84 -1.19
C GLY A 214 40.05 -18.86 0.03
N ASN A 215 40.13 -17.73 0.75
CA ASN A 215 40.87 -17.60 2.01
C ASN A 215 40.05 -17.98 3.26
N GLN A 216 38.74 -18.23 3.13
CA GLN A 216 37.94 -18.67 4.26
C GLN A 216 38.22 -20.14 4.60
N VAL A 217 38.31 -20.44 5.90
CA VAL A 217 38.51 -21.80 6.38
C VAL A 217 37.24 -22.28 7.07
N GLY A 218 36.70 -23.41 6.60
CA GLY A 218 35.48 -24.03 7.16
C GLY A 218 34.19 -23.53 6.51
N SER A 219 33.08 -23.60 7.26
CA SER A 219 31.78 -23.15 6.76
C SER A 219 31.68 -21.63 6.74
N THR A 220 31.16 -21.07 5.66
CA THR A 220 31.03 -19.62 5.48
C THR A 220 29.60 -19.26 5.06
N ASP A 221 29.11 -18.11 5.54
CA ASP A 221 27.81 -17.54 5.14
C ASP A 221 27.94 -16.82 3.79
N LEU A 222 27.54 -17.51 2.72
CA LEU A 222 27.54 -16.93 1.37
C LEU A 222 26.51 -15.79 1.22
N ALA A 223 25.42 -15.78 1.97
CA ALA A 223 24.42 -14.72 1.85
C ALA A 223 25.01 -13.38 2.30
N MET A 224 25.76 -13.38 3.42
CA MET A 224 26.50 -12.21 3.88
C MET A 224 27.52 -11.73 2.83
N TRP A 225 28.34 -12.63 2.26
CA TRP A 225 29.34 -12.24 1.27
C TRP A 225 28.74 -11.69 -0.02
N MET A 226 27.62 -12.25 -0.48
CA MET A 226 26.88 -11.72 -1.63
C MET A 226 26.30 -10.32 -1.33
N SER A 227 25.86 -10.08 -0.10
CA SER A 227 25.43 -8.75 0.33
C SER A 227 26.57 -7.73 0.31
N TYR A 228 27.76 -8.09 0.84
CA TYR A 228 28.95 -7.23 0.78
C TYR A 228 29.38 -6.95 -0.66
N PHE A 229 29.41 -7.97 -1.51
CA PHE A 229 29.69 -7.80 -2.94
C PHE A 229 28.73 -6.82 -3.60
N THR A 230 27.42 -6.99 -3.37
CA THR A 230 26.41 -6.12 -3.97
C THR A 230 26.52 -4.69 -3.43
N PHE A 231 26.82 -4.52 -2.14
CA PHE A 231 26.97 -3.21 -1.51
C PHE A 231 28.21 -2.46 -2.03
N ASP A 232 29.36 -3.13 -2.12
CA ASP A 232 30.59 -2.55 -2.66
C ASP A 232 30.41 -2.20 -4.14
N PHE A 233 29.85 -3.11 -4.95
CA PHE A 233 29.58 -2.87 -6.37
C PHE A 233 28.63 -1.68 -6.60
N MET A 234 27.55 -1.57 -5.81
CA MET A 234 26.64 -0.43 -5.91
C MET A 234 27.30 0.87 -5.45
N SER A 235 28.19 0.82 -4.45
CA SER A 235 28.98 1.97 -4.00
C SER A 235 29.95 2.45 -5.08
N ASP A 236 30.62 1.54 -5.78
CA ASP A 236 31.48 1.87 -6.92
C ASP A 236 30.69 2.55 -8.04
N MET A 237 29.52 2.01 -8.39
CA MET A 237 28.68 2.59 -9.45
C MET A 237 28.08 3.96 -9.06
N ALA A 238 27.67 4.13 -7.80
CA ALA A 238 26.97 5.34 -7.36
C ALA A 238 27.93 6.48 -6.98
N PHE A 239 29.09 6.15 -6.40
CA PHE A 239 30.00 7.12 -5.78
C PHE A 239 31.44 7.03 -6.29
N GLY A 240 31.75 6.08 -7.18
CA GLY A 240 33.13 5.81 -7.60
C GLY A 240 33.96 5.09 -6.53
N GLY A 241 33.31 4.52 -5.51
CA GLY A 241 33.95 3.78 -4.43
C GLY A 241 33.37 4.14 -3.05
N GLY A 242 34.14 3.82 -2.01
CA GLY A 242 33.86 4.26 -0.63
C GLY A 242 33.45 3.15 0.34
N SER A 243 33.15 1.96 -0.16
CA SER A 243 32.93 0.76 0.66
C SER A 243 33.91 -0.34 0.25
N GLU A 244 34.47 -1.02 1.24
CA GLU A 244 35.41 -2.14 1.06
C GLU A 244 34.99 -3.32 1.96
N MET A 245 33.70 -3.59 2.06
CA MET A 245 33.15 -4.63 2.93
C MET A 245 33.69 -6.03 2.59
N LEU A 246 34.01 -6.30 1.32
CA LEU A 246 34.64 -7.55 0.90
C LEU A 246 36.05 -7.78 1.47
N ARG A 247 36.78 -6.70 1.80
CA ARG A 247 38.12 -6.77 2.41
C ARG A 247 38.06 -6.61 3.92
N GLU A 248 37.28 -5.63 4.35
CA GLU A 248 37.33 -5.09 5.70
C GLU A 248 36.20 -5.59 6.59
N GLY A 249 35.17 -6.20 6.00
CA GLY A 249 33.90 -6.46 6.66
C GLY A 249 33.12 -5.17 6.94
N ASP A 250 32.00 -5.30 7.64
CA ASP A 250 31.16 -4.17 8.04
C ASP A 250 31.73 -3.39 9.24
N LYS A 251 32.90 -2.76 9.08
CA LYS A 251 33.58 -2.00 10.16
C LYS A 251 32.73 -0.88 10.74
N ASN A 252 31.99 -0.18 9.87
CA ASN A 252 31.19 0.98 10.24
C ASN A 252 29.75 0.61 10.66
N GLY A 253 29.40 -0.68 10.65
CA GLY A 253 28.05 -1.14 10.99
C GLY A 253 26.98 -0.69 10.01
N ILE A 254 27.35 -0.27 8.79
CA ILE A 254 26.42 0.27 7.79
C ILE A 254 25.48 -0.84 7.32
N TRP A 255 26.03 -2.03 7.04
CA TRP A 255 25.22 -3.15 6.60
C TRP A 255 24.26 -3.60 7.72
N ARG A 256 24.75 -3.71 8.96
CA ARG A 256 23.89 -4.03 10.12
C ARG A 256 22.81 -2.98 10.37
N ALA A 257 23.12 -1.70 10.19
CA ALA A 257 22.13 -0.64 10.33
C ALA A 257 21.03 -0.73 9.26
N LEU A 258 21.40 -1.08 8.01
CA LEU A 258 20.45 -1.31 6.93
C LEU A 258 19.58 -2.54 7.19
N ASP A 259 20.19 -3.66 7.58
CA ASP A 259 19.48 -4.91 7.87
C ASP A 259 18.49 -4.73 9.04
N GLY A 260 18.92 -4.06 10.11
CA GLY A 260 18.08 -3.73 11.26
C GLY A 260 16.95 -2.72 10.97
N SER A 261 17.06 -1.92 9.91
CA SER A 261 16.00 -1.00 9.47
C SER A 261 14.92 -1.66 8.59
N SER A 262 15.17 -2.89 8.16
CA SER A 262 14.27 -3.68 7.31
C SER A 262 13.34 -4.63 8.10
N MET A 263 13.50 -4.67 9.43
CA MET A 263 12.62 -5.33 10.40
C MET A 263 11.64 -4.35 11.03
#